data_AF-A0AAN7JA32-F1
#
_entry.id   AF-A0AAN7JA32-F1
#
_cell.length_a   1.000
_cell.length_b   1.000
_cell.length_c   1.000
_cell.angle_alpha   90.00
_cell.angle_beta   90.00
_cell.angle_gamma   90.00
#
_symmetry.space_group_name_H-M   'P 1'
#
loop_
_entity.id
_entity.type
_entity.pdbx_description
1 polymer ?
#
loop_
_entity_poly.entity_id
_entity_poly.type
_entity_poly.pdbx_seq_one_letter_code
_entity_poly.pdbx_strand_id
1 'polypeptide(L)' 'MDSSVPRFPVTYKSLSLDIKGNKTGVVLCSCDDQFLVIATQIGAMGTILCARSAYFFH' A
#
# COMPACT_ATOMS: atom_id res chain seq x y z
N MET A 1 -25.78 2.35 -12.84
CA MET A 1 -25.69 1.05 -12.17
C MET A 1 -24.22 0.75 -11.97
N ASP A 2 -23.88 0.35 -10.76
CA ASP A 2 -22.56 0.29 -10.12
C ASP A 2 -21.39 -0.07 -11.06
N SER A 3 -20.52 0.91 -11.30
CA SER A 3 -19.20 0.67 -11.88
C SER A 3 -18.33 -0.01 -10.81
N SER A 4 -18.49 -1.32 -10.64
CA SER A 4 -17.67 -2.11 -9.73
C SER A 4 -16.23 -2.11 -10.26
N VAL A 5 -15.43 -1.17 -9.76
CA VAL A 5 -13.96 -1.19 -9.87
C VAL A 5 -13.52 -2.62 -9.57
N PRO A 6 -12.69 -3.25 -10.42
CA PRO A 6 -12.27 -4.63 -10.22
C PRO A 6 -11.66 -4.72 -8.82
N ARG A 7 -12.39 -5.39 -7.91
CA ARG A 7 -11.99 -5.52 -6.52
C ARG A 7 -10.84 -6.50 -6.55
N PHE A 8 -9.63 -6.00 -6.31
CA PHE A 8 -8.46 -6.86 -6.18
C PHE A 8 -8.81 -8.01 -5.21
N PRO A 9 -8.42 -9.26 -5.52
CA PRO A 9 -8.76 -10.44 -4.71
C PRO A 9 -8.11 -10.43 -3.30
N VAL A 10 -7.42 -9.35 -2.95
CA VAL A 10 -6.76 -9.10 -1.67
C VAL A 10 -7.46 -7.95 -0.95
N THR A 11 -7.56 -8.04 0.38
CA THR A 11 -8.07 -6.93 1.19
C THR A 11 -7.13 -5.74 1.03
N TYR A 12 -7.64 -4.65 0.47
CA TYR A 12 -6.89 -3.42 0.31
C TYR A 12 -7.61 -2.23 0.94
N LYS A 13 -6.84 -1.28 1.45
CA LYS A 13 -7.32 -0.03 2.02
C LYS A 13 -6.52 1.13 1.43
N SER A 14 -7.20 2.02 0.71
CA SER A 14 -6.60 3.23 0.16
C SER A 14 -6.88 4.43 1.05
N LEU A 15 -5.86 5.21 1.33
CA LEU A 15 -5.92 6.49 2.05
C LEU A 15 -5.29 7.55 1.15
N SER A 16 -5.90 8.72 1.08
CA SER A 16 -5.30 9.89 0.43
C SER A 16 -5.04 10.92 1.51
N LEU A 17 -3.79 11.32 1.67
CA LEU A 17 -3.35 12.28 2.67
C LEU A 17 -2.56 13.39 2.00
N ASP A 18 -2.79 14.63 2.43
CA ASP A 18 -1.95 15.74 2.03
C ASP A 18 -0.78 15.84 3.00
N ILE A 19 0.43 15.52 2.51
CA ILE A 19 1.65 15.55 3.30
C ILE A 19 2.49 16.69 2.75
N LYS A 20 2.74 17.72 3.56
CA LYS A 20 3.58 18.88 3.19
C LYS A 20 3.06 19.61 1.92
N GLY A 21 1.75 19.67 1.72
CA GLY A 21 1.14 20.30 0.54
C GLY A 21 1.12 19.42 -0.70
N ASN A 22 1.52 18.14 -0.59
CA ASN A 22 1.55 17.20 -1.69
C ASN A 22 0.59 16.03 -1.44
N LYS A 23 -0.24 15.74 -2.46
CA LYS A 23 -1.19 14.62 -2.40
C LYS A 23 -0.44 13.30 -2.44
N THR A 24 -0.49 12.60 -1.32
CA THR A 24 0.08 11.27 -1.13
C THR A 24 -1.02 10.23 -1.10
N GLY A 25 -0.99 9.30 -2.05
CA GLY A 25 -1.83 8.10 -2.03
C GLY A 25 -1.11 6.99 -1.27
N VAL A 26 -1.74 6.46 -0.23
CA VAL A 26 -1.28 5.28 0.49
C VAL A 26 -2.24 4.14 0.23
N VAL A 27 -1.75 3.00 -0.23
CA VAL A 27 -2.53 1.77 -0.41
C VAL A 27 -1.91 0.68 0.45
N LEU A 28 -2.67 0.18 1.40
CA LEU A 28 -2.35 -1.00 2.18
C LEU A 28 -3.01 -2.20 1.54
N CYS A 29 -2.28 -3.27 1.27
CA CYS A 29 -2.83 -4.55 0.81
C CYS A 29 -2.36 -5.66 1.75
N SER A 30 -3.28 -6.50 2.18
CA SER A 30 -2.98 -7.73 2.93
C SER A 30 -2.89 -8.89 1.95
N CYS A 31 -1.69 -9.44 1.80
CA CYS A 31 -1.38 -10.58 0.95
C CYS A 31 -0.99 -11.75 1.84
N ASP A 32 -1.97 -12.54 2.28
CA ASP A 32 -1.79 -13.72 3.15
C ASP A 32 -0.96 -13.37 4.42
N ASP A 33 0.32 -13.75 4.48
CA ASP A 33 1.26 -13.43 5.57
C ASP A 33 2.05 -12.11 5.40
N GLN A 34 1.87 -11.39 4.29
CA GLN A 34 2.65 -10.20 3.94
C GLN A 34 1.76 -8.96 3.80
N PHE A 35 2.16 -7.87 4.46
CA PHE A 35 1.53 -6.57 4.28
C PHE A 35 2.30 -5.77 3.23
N LEU A 36 1.66 -5.48 2.10
CA LEU A 36 2.19 -4.59 1.09
C LEU A 36 1.70 -3.17 1.37
N VAL A 37 2.63 -2.24 1.57
CA VAL A 37 2.33 -0.82 1.77
C VAL A 37 2.89 -0.05 0.59
N ILE A 38 2.00 0.56 -0.19
CA ILE A 38 2.36 1.40 -1.33
C ILE A 38 2.12 2.85 -0.91
N ALA A 39 3.17 3.67 -0.92
CA ALA A 39 3.04 5.12 -0.76
C ALA A 39 3.48 5.79 -2.07
N THR A 40 2.53 6.35 -2.80
CA THR A 40 2.77 7.08 -4.05
C THR A 40 2.52 8.56 -3.85
N GLN A 41 3.42 9.38 -4.38
CA GLN A 41 3.24 10.82 -4.52
C GLN A 41 3.23 11.15 -6.01
N ILE A 42 2.30 11.99 -6.45
CA ILE A 42 2.24 12.51 -7.83
C ILE A 42 2.21 11.40 -8.90
N GLY A 43 1.60 10.24 -8.60
CA GLY A 43 1.42 9.15 -9.56
C GLY A 43 2.70 8.40 -9.97
N ALA A 44 3.82 8.62 -9.27
CA ALA A 44 5.06 7.86 -9.49
C ALA A 44 5.13 6.65 -8.54
N MET A 45 5.63 5.52 -9.05
CA MET A 45 6.08 4.40 -8.23
C MET A 45 7.42 4.81 -7.62
N GLY A 46 7.45 5.02 -6.30
CA GLY A 46 8.68 5.37 -5.58
C GLY A 46 9.61 4.17 -5.41
N THR A 47 10.26 4.06 -4.25
CA THR A 47 11.14 2.94 -3.92
C THR A 47 10.35 1.75 -3.38
N ILE A 48 10.65 0.54 -3.88
CA ILE A 48 10.10 -0.71 -3.34
C ILE A 48 11.01 -1.19 -2.21
N LEU A 49 10.44 -1.34 -1.01
CA LEU A 49 11.14 -1.83 0.17
C LEU A 49 10.47 -3.11 0.65
N CYS A 50 11.26 -4.16 0.83
CA CYS A 50 10.82 -5.42 1.42
C CYS A 50 11.40 -5.52 2.83
N ALA A 51 10.55 -5.44 3.86
CA ALA A 51 10.94 -5.65 5.24
C ALA A 51 10.40 -7.01 5.71
N ARG A 52 11.30 -7.87 6.20
CA ARG A 52 10.94 -9.13 6.86
C ARG A 52 11.48 -9.09 8.27
N SER A 53 10.63 -9.36 9.26
CA SER A 53 11.12 -9.58 10.62
C SER A 53 11.92 -10.87 10.67
N ALA A 54 13.21 -10.77 10.94
CA ALA A 54 14.06 -11.91 11.25
C ALA A 54 14.24 -11.97 12.76
N TYR A 55 13.36 -12.72 13.45
CA TYR A 55 13.63 -13.11 14.82
C TYR A 55 14.79 -14.11 14.82
N PHE A 56 16.00 -13.62 15.08
CA PHE A 56 17.19 -14.43 15.32
C PHE A 56 17.13 -14.92 16.77
N PHE A 57 16.77 -16.19 16.98
CA PHE A 57 16.85 -16.84 18.29
C PHE A 57 18.32 -17.22 18.55
N HIS A 58 18.88 -16.76 19.67
CA HIS A 58 20.10 -17.28 20.27
C HIS A 58 19.80 -17.68 21.72
#